data_AF-A0A177CW91-F1
#
_entry.id   AF-A0A177CW91-F1
#
_cell.length_a   1.000
_cell.length_b   1.000
_cell.length_c   1.000
_cell.angle_alpha   90.00
_cell.angle_beta   90.00
_cell.angle_gamma   90.00
#
_symmetry.space_group_name_H-M   'P 1'
#
loop_
_entity.id
_entity.type
_entity.pdbx_description
1 polymer ?
#
loop_
_entity_poly.entity_id
_entity_poly.type
_entity_poly.pdbx_seq_one_letter_code
_entity_poly.pdbx_strand_id
1 'polypeptide(L)'
;MPLSSKLDQKLRAAEESSDDEEYYEVTDRSSSPSIIETGEGGELLDSEDGDEEEGSEDEDMSDDAEEEAKAQMSKVSFGALAKAQDALSADRKRKRGDESSKSQEDKLQALRQRLQEIKAAKLAQGGGLQPKPKAKKARPTKDEEDKEEDDDSASDSDAAPAARSSKHAPAVQTSKKAVSRKRQVVDAKKPKFRDPRFDIGAPPDENTVQHRYAFLNDYKKSEMNDLRDAIKKTKNEADKEKLKKKLMSMESQMKAQRNKDQQQDVIREHKKKERELVKQGKQPFYLKKSEQKKIALVERFQKMKSKDRDRAIERRRKKATAKERKNMPDERRAV
;
A
#
# COMPACT_ATOMS: atom_id res chain seq x y z
N MET A 1 -78.61 -7.49 15.20
CA MET A 1 -78.07 -6.34 15.95
C MET A 1 -76.58 -6.53 16.12
N PRO A 2 -75.74 -5.70 15.48
CA PRO A 2 -74.29 -5.84 15.52
C PRO A 2 -73.70 -5.05 16.70
N LEU A 3 -72.84 -5.67 17.50
CA LEU A 3 -71.99 -4.98 18.47
C LEU A 3 -70.57 -4.93 17.90
N SER A 4 -70.24 -3.78 17.31
CA SER A 4 -68.91 -3.41 16.86
C SER A 4 -68.13 -2.79 18.02
N SER A 5 -67.36 -3.60 18.75
CA SER A 5 -66.36 -3.09 19.69
C SER A 5 -65.07 -2.78 18.92
N LYS A 6 -64.84 -1.49 18.64
CA LYS A 6 -63.60 -0.96 18.10
C LYS A 6 -62.50 -1.07 19.16
N LEU A 7 -61.46 -1.87 18.89
CA LEU A 7 -60.21 -1.91 19.66
C LEU A 7 -59.29 -0.81 19.16
N ASP A 8 -59.31 0.36 19.80
CA ASP A 8 -58.29 1.40 19.63
C ASP A 8 -57.02 1.00 20.40
N GLN A 9 -56.27 0.03 19.86
CA GLN A 9 -54.90 -0.20 20.31
C GLN A 9 -53.98 0.82 19.64
N LYS A 10 -53.60 1.84 20.41
CA LYS A 10 -52.50 2.74 20.05
C LYS A 10 -51.20 1.94 20.03
N LEU A 11 -50.74 1.58 18.85
CA LEU A 11 -49.38 1.08 18.61
C LEU A 11 -48.39 2.19 19.01
N ARG A 12 -47.72 2.03 20.15
CA ARG A 12 -46.48 2.77 20.44
C ARG A 12 -45.40 2.22 19.50
N ALA A 13 -44.73 3.11 18.77
CA ALA A 13 -43.53 2.76 18.03
C ALA A 13 -42.48 2.23 19.01
N ALA A 14 -42.03 1.01 18.81
CA ALA A 14 -40.79 0.54 19.41
C ALA A 14 -39.67 1.38 18.79
N GLU A 15 -38.91 2.10 19.62
CA GLU A 15 -37.63 2.65 19.18
C GLU A 15 -36.72 1.48 18.82
N GLU A 16 -36.62 1.20 17.52
CA GLU A 16 -35.47 0.52 16.97
C GLU A 16 -34.27 1.42 17.26
N SER A 17 -33.49 1.02 18.28
CA SER A 17 -32.10 1.42 18.43
C SER A 17 -31.37 0.95 17.17
N SER A 18 -31.36 1.82 16.16
CA SER A 18 -30.45 1.77 15.03
C SER A 18 -29.07 2.11 15.57
N ASP A 19 -28.40 1.09 16.12
CA ASP A 19 -26.95 1.10 16.35
C ASP A 19 -26.27 1.04 14.97
N ASP A 20 -26.33 2.17 14.27
CA ASP A 20 -25.61 2.40 13.02
C ASP A 20 -24.14 2.70 13.38
N GLU A 21 -23.47 1.71 13.96
CA GLU A 21 -22.01 1.72 14.07
C GLU A 21 -21.43 1.60 12.65
N GLU A 22 -21.19 2.75 12.03
CA GLU A 22 -20.44 2.93 10.80
C GLU A 22 -18.99 2.44 11.01
N TYR A 23 -18.82 1.12 10.91
CA TYR A 23 -17.56 0.43 11.14
C TYR A 23 -16.58 0.75 10.00
N TYR A 24 -15.68 1.69 10.28
CA TYR A 24 -14.60 2.13 9.40
C TYR A 24 -13.94 0.95 8.66
N GLU A 25 -14.16 0.87 7.35
CA GLU A 25 -13.46 -0.05 6.47
C GLU A 25 -11.96 0.29 6.50
N VAL A 26 -11.17 -0.55 7.17
CA VAL A 26 -9.69 -0.52 7.09
C VAL A 26 -9.28 -1.00 5.70
N THR A 27 -9.38 -0.10 4.72
CA THR A 27 -8.75 -0.26 3.42
C THR A 27 -7.29 0.19 3.56
N ASP A 28 -6.42 -0.72 3.97
CA ASP A 28 -4.97 -0.57 3.76
C ASP A 28 -4.70 -0.74 2.25
N ARG A 29 -5.01 0.31 1.49
CA ARG A 29 -4.74 0.43 0.06
C ARG A 29 -3.50 1.27 -0.26
N SER A 30 -2.70 1.60 0.75
CA SER A 30 -1.51 2.46 0.62
C SER A 30 -0.28 1.90 1.33
N SER A 31 -0.05 0.59 1.24
CA SER A 31 1.28 0.03 1.45
C SER A 31 1.92 -0.26 0.10
N SER A 32 2.28 0.81 -0.61
CA SER A 32 3.31 0.77 -1.64
C SER A 32 4.67 0.87 -0.93
N PRO A 33 5.57 -0.11 -1.07
CA PRO A 33 6.88 -0.10 -0.45
C PRO A 33 7.85 0.68 -1.33
N SER A 34 7.82 2.01 -1.25
CA SER A 34 8.87 2.83 -1.87
C SER A 34 8.83 4.25 -1.33
N ILE A 35 9.51 4.49 -0.21
CA ILE A 35 10.21 5.76 -0.03
C ILE A 35 11.47 5.46 0.76
N ILE A 36 12.60 5.59 0.05
CA ILE A 36 13.93 5.67 0.62
C ILE A 36 14.01 7.09 1.16
N GLU A 37 14.01 7.23 2.49
CA GLU A 37 14.27 8.49 3.16
C GLU A 37 15.67 8.40 3.76
N THR A 38 16.65 8.75 2.93
CA THR A 38 17.98 9.14 3.39
C THR A 38 17.86 10.53 4.00
N GLY A 39 17.92 10.58 5.33
CA GLY A 39 17.93 11.81 6.11
C GLY A 39 18.25 11.47 7.57
N GLU A 40 19.55 11.50 7.88
CA GLU A 40 20.14 12.07 9.09
C GLU A 40 19.50 11.75 10.46
N GLY A 41 20.28 11.05 11.32
CA GLY A 41 20.00 10.91 12.75
C GLY A 41 19.45 9.56 13.21
N GLY A 42 20.12 8.47 12.83
CA GLY A 42 19.83 7.13 13.35
C GLY A 42 20.49 6.90 14.71
N GLU A 43 19.80 7.24 15.80
CA GLU A 43 20.13 6.73 17.13
C GLU A 43 19.69 5.26 17.22
N LEU A 44 20.69 4.39 17.34
CA LEU A 44 20.57 2.94 17.23
C LEU A 44 20.44 2.38 18.66
N LEU A 45 19.22 2.02 19.07
CA LEU A 45 19.04 1.17 20.24
C LEU A 45 19.52 -0.24 19.87
N ASP A 46 20.79 -0.47 20.16
CA ASP A 46 21.40 -1.78 20.21
C ASP A 46 20.78 -2.54 21.39
N SER A 47 20.30 -3.74 21.12
CA SER A 47 19.87 -4.67 22.16
C SER A 47 20.95 -5.72 22.28
N GLU A 48 22.04 -5.35 22.95
CA GLU A 48 23.04 -6.31 23.43
C GLU A 48 22.58 -6.88 24.77
N ASP A 49 22.47 -8.21 24.76
CA ASP A 49 22.37 -9.08 25.92
C ASP A 49 23.82 -9.43 26.26
N GLY A 50 24.32 -8.92 27.39
CA GLY A 50 25.69 -9.11 27.85
C GLY A 50 25.97 -8.32 29.13
N ASP A 51 25.92 -9.02 30.26
CA ASP A 51 26.42 -8.57 31.56
C ASP A 51 27.93 -8.26 31.48
N GLU A 52 28.35 -7.03 31.72
CA GLU A 52 29.58 -6.66 32.45
C GLU A 52 29.36 -5.27 33.10
N GLU A 53 29.48 -5.21 34.43
CA GLU A 53 29.63 -3.94 35.14
C GLU A 53 31.03 -3.37 34.86
N GLU A 54 31.10 -2.10 34.45
CA GLU A 54 32.12 -1.16 34.95
C GLU A 54 31.55 0.26 34.94
N GLY A 55 31.73 0.96 36.05
CA GLY A 55 31.41 2.37 36.20
C GLY A 55 32.47 3.25 35.55
N SER A 56 32.03 4.29 34.86
CA SER A 56 32.87 5.44 34.53
C SER A 56 32.08 6.72 34.82
N GLU A 57 32.58 7.45 35.81
CA GLU A 57 32.21 8.81 36.17
C GLU A 57 32.63 9.80 35.08
N ASP A 58 31.77 10.80 34.88
CA ASP A 58 31.99 12.16 34.38
C ASP A 58 32.59 12.42 32.98
N GLU A 59 31.81 13.17 32.17
CA GLU A 59 32.21 14.50 31.69
C GLU A 59 30.98 15.22 31.11
N ASP A 60 30.30 16.02 31.95
CA ASP A 60 29.31 17.03 31.55
C ASP A 60 29.99 18.08 30.64
N MET A 61 29.82 17.91 29.32
CA MET A 61 30.20 18.92 28.34
C MET A 61 29.17 20.07 28.36
N SER A 62 29.62 21.22 28.83
CA SER A 62 28.91 22.49 29.02
C SER A 62 27.81 22.83 28.00
N ASP A 63 26.57 22.92 28.49
CA ASP A 63 25.37 23.42 27.80
C ASP A 63 25.49 24.92 27.39
N ASP A 64 26.44 25.65 27.97
CA ASP A 64 26.71 27.08 27.69
C ASP A 64 27.15 27.35 26.23
N ALA A 65 27.89 26.42 25.61
CA ALA A 65 28.41 26.62 24.24
C ALA A 65 27.31 26.55 23.16
N GLU A 66 26.27 25.76 23.41
CA GLU A 66 25.13 25.66 22.48
C GLU A 66 24.16 26.84 22.60
N GLU A 67 23.98 27.39 23.80
CA GLU A 67 23.16 28.58 24.01
C GLU A 67 23.80 29.82 23.38
N GLU A 68 25.13 29.98 23.49
CA GLU A 68 25.83 31.09 22.85
C GLU A 68 25.74 31.02 21.31
N ALA A 69 25.85 29.82 20.72
CA ALA A 69 25.68 29.63 19.28
C ALA A 69 24.26 29.93 18.81
N LYS A 70 23.22 29.52 19.57
CA LYS A 70 21.81 29.86 19.26
C LYS A 70 21.54 31.36 19.40
N ALA A 71 22.15 32.02 20.38
CA ALA A 71 22.06 33.48 20.55
C ALA A 71 22.78 34.26 19.44
N GLN A 72 23.86 33.71 18.88
CA GLN A 72 24.53 34.27 17.70
C GLN A 72 23.72 34.04 16.42
N MET A 73 23.03 32.90 16.30
CA MET A 73 22.14 32.57 15.16
C MET A 73 20.86 33.40 15.13
N SER A 74 20.38 33.90 16.28
CA SER A 74 19.23 34.81 16.33
C SER A 74 19.58 36.28 16.01
N LYS A 75 20.86 36.65 16.11
CA LYS A 75 21.39 37.98 15.72
C LYS A 75 21.66 38.13 14.23
N VAL A 76 21.80 37.02 13.48
CA VAL A 76 21.96 37.09 12.03
C VAL A 76 20.59 37.26 11.36
N SER A 77 20.45 38.32 10.57
CA SER A 77 19.20 38.56 9.83
C SER A 77 19.02 37.49 8.75
N PHE A 78 17.76 37.14 8.47
CA PHE A 78 17.41 36.12 7.46
C PHE A 78 18.05 36.37 6.08
N GLY A 79 18.25 37.64 5.71
CA GLY A 79 18.94 38.00 4.46
C GLY A 79 20.44 37.67 4.48
N ALA A 80 21.11 37.76 5.63
CA ALA A 80 22.51 37.35 5.76
C ALA A 80 22.66 35.82 5.69
N LEU A 81 21.70 35.08 6.28
CA LEU A 81 21.62 33.62 6.18
C LEU A 81 21.40 33.14 4.74
N ALA A 82 20.48 33.77 4.01
CA ALA A 82 20.26 33.47 2.58
C ALA A 82 21.52 33.73 1.74
N LYS A 83 22.21 34.86 1.99
CA LYS A 83 23.45 35.22 1.29
C LYS A 83 24.61 34.27 1.61
N ALA A 84 24.70 33.78 2.84
CA ALA A 84 25.67 32.77 3.24
C ALA A 84 25.37 31.40 2.60
N GLN A 85 24.10 31.02 2.50
CA GLN A 85 23.67 29.79 1.83
C GLN A 85 23.99 29.82 0.33
N ASP A 86 23.76 30.95 -0.33
CA ASP A 86 24.13 31.14 -1.74
C ASP A 86 25.65 31.09 -1.94
N ALA A 87 26.44 31.71 -1.06
CA ALA A 87 27.91 31.66 -1.10
C ALA A 87 28.46 30.24 -0.92
N LEU A 88 27.89 29.45 0.00
CA LEU A 88 28.26 28.05 0.22
C LEU A 88 27.85 27.12 -0.93
N SER A 89 26.82 27.50 -1.68
CA SER A 89 26.37 26.77 -2.87
C SER A 89 27.21 27.08 -4.12
N ALA A 90 27.89 28.24 -4.16
CA ALA A 90 28.73 28.67 -5.28
C ALA A 90 30.05 27.87 -5.37
N ASP A 91 30.67 27.51 -4.24
CA ASP A 91 31.94 26.77 -4.24
C ASP A 91 31.81 25.27 -4.57
N ARG A 92 30.59 24.70 -4.59
CA ARG A 92 30.34 23.31 -4.99
C ARG A 92 30.12 23.12 -6.49
N LYS A 93 30.14 24.17 -7.30
CA LYS A 93 29.99 24.08 -8.75
C LYS A 93 31.28 24.40 -9.49
N ARG A 94 32.22 23.44 -9.48
CA ARG A 94 33.10 23.26 -10.65
C ARG A 94 32.52 22.16 -11.54
N LYS A 95 32.01 22.62 -12.69
CA LYS A 95 31.92 21.92 -13.99
C LYS A 95 30.83 20.84 -14.16
N ARG A 96 29.56 21.25 -14.25
CA ARG A 96 28.55 20.56 -15.08
C ARG A 96 27.57 21.60 -15.64
N GLY A 97 27.42 21.61 -16.97
CA GLY A 97 26.96 22.75 -17.77
C GLY A 97 25.60 23.34 -17.41
N ASP A 98 25.56 24.68 -17.36
CA ASP A 98 24.43 25.55 -16.96
C ASP A 98 23.78 26.23 -18.19
N GLU A 99 23.65 25.51 -19.30
CA GLU A 99 22.98 26.00 -20.52
C GLU A 99 21.59 25.34 -20.72
N SER A 100 21.35 24.17 -20.09
CA SER A 100 20.08 23.45 -20.23
C SER A 100 19.01 23.86 -19.21
N SER A 101 19.41 24.46 -18.07
CA SER A 101 18.51 24.87 -16.98
C SER A 101 17.72 26.12 -17.36
N LYS A 102 18.42 27.18 -17.81
CA LYS A 102 17.82 28.45 -18.23
C LYS A 102 16.87 28.26 -19.42
N SER A 103 17.28 27.46 -20.40
CA SER A 103 16.43 27.13 -21.56
C SER A 103 15.22 26.25 -21.21
N GLN A 104 15.25 25.49 -20.11
CA GLN A 104 14.08 24.79 -19.59
C GLN A 104 13.17 25.71 -18.78
N GLU A 105 13.74 26.65 -18.04
CA GLU A 105 12.99 27.62 -17.25
C GLU A 105 12.22 28.60 -18.13
N ASP A 106 12.82 29.08 -19.23
CA ASP A 106 12.15 29.92 -20.22
C ASP A 106 10.98 29.18 -20.90
N LYS A 107 11.15 27.88 -21.19
CA LYS A 107 10.08 27.03 -21.74
C LYS A 107 8.93 26.85 -20.74
N LEU A 108 9.23 26.70 -19.46
CA LEU A 108 8.22 26.59 -18.39
C LEU A 108 7.48 27.91 -18.17
N GLN A 109 8.18 29.05 -18.28
CA GLN A 109 7.56 30.37 -18.22
C GLN A 109 6.61 30.61 -19.41
N ALA A 110 7.05 30.27 -20.63
CA ALA A 110 6.19 30.34 -21.82
C ALA A 110 4.95 29.43 -21.72
N LEU A 111 5.09 28.22 -21.16
CA LEU A 111 3.96 27.31 -20.92
C LEU A 111 2.97 27.90 -19.89
N ARG A 112 3.48 28.50 -18.81
CA ARG A 112 2.64 29.13 -17.78
C ARG A 112 1.86 30.32 -18.34
N GLN A 113 2.49 31.16 -19.15
CA GLN A 113 1.83 32.28 -19.82
C GLN A 113 0.73 31.79 -20.76
N ARG A 114 1.02 30.78 -21.59
CA ARG A 114 0.02 30.18 -22.50
C ARG A 114 -1.19 29.59 -21.76
N LEU A 115 -0.97 28.94 -20.60
CA LEU A 115 -2.07 28.41 -19.79
C LEU A 115 -2.91 29.52 -19.16
N GLN A 116 -2.30 30.64 -18.78
CA GLN A 116 -3.04 31.81 -18.29
C GLN A 116 -3.89 32.44 -19.39
N GLU A 117 -3.37 32.56 -20.61
CA GLU A 117 -4.13 33.03 -21.77
C GLU A 117 -5.31 32.11 -22.10
N ILE A 118 -5.10 30.78 -22.11
CA ILE A 118 -6.19 29.82 -22.32
C ILE A 118 -7.25 29.95 -21.21
N LYS A 119 -6.82 30.13 -19.96
CA LYS A 119 -7.72 30.31 -18.83
C LYS A 119 -8.51 31.62 -18.94
N ALA A 120 -7.86 32.71 -19.34
CA ALA A 120 -8.49 34.01 -19.55
C ALA A 120 -9.47 33.98 -20.75
N ALA A 121 -9.09 33.37 -21.87
CA ALA A 121 -9.95 33.16 -23.03
C ALA A 121 -11.17 32.30 -22.68
N LYS A 122 -10.98 31.26 -21.86
CA LYS A 122 -12.07 30.40 -21.38
C LYS A 122 -12.99 31.12 -20.39
N LEU A 123 -12.48 32.06 -19.61
CA LEU A 123 -13.27 32.93 -18.73
C LEU A 123 -14.06 33.96 -19.55
N ALA A 124 -13.43 34.56 -20.57
CA ALA A 124 -14.06 35.52 -21.48
C ALA A 124 -15.14 34.88 -22.37
N GLN A 125 -15.00 33.60 -22.72
CA GLN A 125 -16.02 32.83 -23.44
C GLN A 125 -17.15 32.28 -22.54
N GLY A 126 -17.29 32.74 -21.29
CA GLY A 126 -18.49 32.50 -20.48
C GLY A 126 -18.75 31.02 -20.12
N GLY A 127 -17.71 30.19 -20.07
CA GLY A 127 -17.83 28.77 -19.70
C GLY A 127 -17.92 28.55 -18.19
N GLY A 128 -19.02 28.96 -17.57
CA GLY A 128 -19.34 28.65 -16.17
C GLY A 128 -19.61 27.15 -15.95
N LEU A 129 -18.93 26.55 -14.98
CA LEU A 129 -19.11 25.16 -14.56
C LEU A 129 -20.41 25.01 -13.74
N GLN A 130 -21.43 24.35 -14.32
CA GLN A 130 -22.53 23.75 -13.55
C GLN A 130 -22.11 22.33 -13.11
N PRO A 131 -22.29 21.95 -11.83
CA PRO A 131 -21.96 20.60 -11.36
C PRO A 131 -23.04 19.60 -11.82
N LYS A 132 -22.64 18.55 -12.55
CA LYS A 132 -23.55 17.44 -12.90
C LYS A 132 -23.75 16.49 -11.71
N PRO A 133 -24.96 15.96 -11.48
CA PRO A 133 -25.22 14.99 -10.41
C PRO A 133 -24.61 13.61 -10.74
N LYS A 134 -24.13 12.95 -9.69
CA LYS A 134 -23.44 11.65 -9.72
C LYS A 134 -24.38 10.53 -10.19
N ALA A 135 -24.09 9.94 -11.36
CA ALA A 135 -24.60 8.62 -11.73
C ALA A 135 -23.57 7.55 -11.33
N LYS A 136 -24.00 6.59 -10.51
CA LYS A 136 -23.22 5.44 -10.03
C LYS A 136 -22.72 4.62 -11.23
N LYS A 137 -21.41 4.56 -11.44
CA LYS A 137 -20.77 3.53 -12.29
C LYS A 137 -20.11 2.49 -11.40
N ALA A 138 -20.67 1.29 -11.43
CA ALA A 138 -20.02 0.07 -10.99
C ALA A 138 -18.75 -0.17 -11.80
N ARG A 139 -17.69 -0.57 -11.11
CA ARG A 139 -16.41 -1.00 -11.67
C ARG A 139 -16.55 -2.35 -12.37
N PRO A 140 -15.94 -2.56 -13.54
CA PRO A 140 -15.30 -3.82 -13.86
C PRO A 140 -13.79 -3.72 -13.61
N THR A 141 -13.27 -4.81 -13.08
CA THR A 141 -11.87 -5.08 -12.75
C THR A 141 -10.98 -5.07 -13.99
N LYS A 142 -9.81 -4.46 -13.85
CA LYS A 142 -8.63 -4.65 -14.71
C LYS A 142 -8.18 -6.10 -14.61
N ASP A 143 -8.14 -6.79 -15.75
CA ASP A 143 -7.05 -7.70 -16.06
C ASP A 143 -6.37 -7.09 -17.29
N GLU A 144 -5.11 -6.70 -17.12
CA GLU A 144 -4.23 -6.29 -18.20
C GLU A 144 -3.56 -7.54 -18.76
N GLU A 145 -3.50 -7.64 -20.08
CA GLU A 145 -2.45 -8.37 -20.78
C GLU A 145 -1.87 -7.44 -21.86
N ASP A 146 -0.54 -7.35 -21.81
CA ASP A 146 0.38 -6.70 -22.71
C ASP A 146 0.08 -6.99 -24.19
N LYS A 147 0.33 -5.98 -25.03
CA LYS A 147 0.60 -6.19 -26.46
C LYS A 147 1.94 -5.54 -26.78
N GLU A 148 2.93 -6.40 -26.92
CA GLU A 148 4.19 -6.18 -27.62
C GLU A 148 3.90 -5.74 -29.07
N GLU A 149 4.74 -4.84 -29.57
CA GLU A 149 4.80 -4.41 -30.97
C GLU A 149 5.56 -5.47 -31.77
N ASP A 150 4.86 -6.28 -32.56
CA ASP A 150 5.46 -7.07 -33.64
C ASP A 150 4.84 -6.64 -34.98
N ASP A 151 5.72 -6.12 -35.83
CA ASP A 151 5.52 -5.80 -37.24
C ASP A 151 5.54 -7.10 -38.05
N ASP A 152 4.39 -7.54 -38.57
CA ASP A 152 4.32 -8.44 -39.73
C ASP A 152 2.90 -8.50 -40.35
N SER A 153 2.77 -7.89 -41.52
CA SER A 153 1.98 -8.31 -42.70
C SER A 153 0.61 -9.02 -42.53
N ALA A 154 -0.45 -8.26 -42.81
CA ALA A 154 -1.67 -8.65 -43.54
C ALA A 154 -2.54 -9.84 -43.04
N SER A 155 -3.55 -9.56 -42.20
CA SER A 155 -4.88 -10.18 -42.30
C SER A 155 -5.92 -9.42 -41.45
N ASP A 156 -6.57 -8.43 -42.05
CA ASP A 156 -7.66 -7.68 -41.43
C ASP A 156 -8.96 -8.51 -41.48
N SER A 157 -9.19 -9.39 -40.50
CA SER A 157 -10.46 -10.13 -40.40
C SER A 157 -10.96 -10.47 -38.99
N ASP A 158 -10.34 -9.94 -37.93
CA ASP A 158 -10.83 -10.12 -36.55
C ASP A 158 -11.07 -8.77 -35.83
N ALA A 159 -11.72 -7.85 -36.53
CA ALA A 159 -12.27 -6.65 -35.90
C ALA A 159 -13.50 -7.03 -35.06
N ALA A 160 -13.52 -6.63 -33.78
CA ALA A 160 -14.65 -6.81 -32.89
C ALA A 160 -15.96 -6.31 -33.55
N PRO A 161 -17.11 -7.00 -33.37
CA PRO A 161 -18.34 -6.63 -34.05
C PRO A 161 -18.73 -5.19 -33.71
N ALA A 162 -19.03 -4.39 -34.73
CA ALA A 162 -19.44 -3.01 -34.55
C ALA A 162 -20.62 -2.93 -33.56
N ALA A 163 -20.46 -2.11 -32.51
CA ALA A 163 -21.51 -1.91 -31.53
C ALA A 163 -22.76 -1.30 -32.20
N ARG A 164 -23.95 -1.70 -31.75
CA ARG A 164 -25.23 -1.15 -32.23
C ARG A 164 -25.22 0.37 -32.12
N SER A 165 -25.70 1.07 -33.16
CA SER A 165 -25.77 2.54 -33.17
C SER A 165 -26.74 3.10 -32.10
N SER A 166 -27.72 2.33 -31.66
CA SER A 166 -28.60 2.67 -30.53
C SER A 166 -29.11 1.42 -29.80
N LYS A 167 -29.72 1.59 -28.62
CA LYS A 167 -30.28 0.48 -27.81
C LYS A 167 -31.34 -0.35 -28.55
N HIS A 168 -32.05 0.30 -29.50
CA HIS A 168 -33.15 -0.29 -30.25
C HIS A 168 -32.78 -0.65 -31.69
N ALA A 169 -31.58 -0.32 -32.16
CA ALA A 169 -31.12 -0.68 -33.50
C ALA A 169 -30.73 -2.17 -33.58
N PRO A 170 -31.00 -2.89 -34.68
CA PRO A 170 -30.48 -4.24 -34.88
C PRO A 170 -28.94 -4.26 -34.89
N ALA A 171 -28.34 -5.40 -34.52
CA ALA A 171 -26.89 -5.58 -34.62
C ALA A 171 -26.50 -5.97 -36.05
N VAL A 172 -25.55 -5.24 -36.66
CA VAL A 172 -25.02 -5.57 -37.99
C VAL A 172 -23.98 -6.68 -37.83
N GLN A 173 -24.13 -7.77 -38.60
CA GLN A 173 -23.18 -8.89 -38.67
C GLN A 173 -22.74 -9.11 -40.11
N THR A 174 -21.53 -9.64 -40.31
CA THR A 174 -20.99 -9.88 -41.66
C THR A 174 -21.70 -11.06 -42.32
N SER A 175 -22.01 -10.96 -43.62
CA SER A 175 -22.62 -12.06 -44.39
C SER A 175 -21.72 -13.29 -44.53
N LYS A 176 -20.41 -13.11 -44.31
CA LYS A 176 -19.41 -14.20 -44.29
C LYS A 176 -19.53 -15.09 -43.04
N LYS A 177 -20.22 -14.63 -41.99
CA LYS A 177 -20.39 -15.39 -40.75
C LYS A 177 -21.60 -16.30 -40.85
N ALA A 178 -21.38 -17.60 -41.03
CA ALA A 178 -22.44 -18.59 -41.11
C ALA A 178 -23.24 -18.69 -39.79
N VAL A 179 -24.56 -18.72 -39.89
CA VAL A 179 -25.46 -18.89 -38.72
C VAL A 179 -25.48 -20.36 -38.31
N SER A 180 -25.22 -20.64 -37.03
CA SER A 180 -25.26 -22.02 -36.52
C SER A 180 -26.69 -22.56 -36.45
N ARG A 181 -26.92 -23.77 -36.97
CA ARG A 181 -28.23 -24.45 -36.91
C ARG A 181 -28.63 -24.92 -35.50
N LYS A 182 -27.67 -25.04 -34.58
CA LYS A 182 -27.89 -25.50 -33.20
C LYS A 182 -28.10 -24.30 -32.28
N ARG A 183 -29.10 -24.38 -31.40
CA ARG A 183 -29.36 -23.37 -30.37
C ARG A 183 -28.38 -23.57 -29.20
N GLN A 184 -27.64 -22.54 -28.83
CA GLN A 184 -26.79 -22.57 -27.63
C GLN A 184 -27.70 -22.42 -26.40
N VAL A 185 -27.87 -23.50 -25.64
CA VAL A 185 -28.75 -23.53 -24.45
C VAL A 185 -27.96 -23.27 -23.17
N VAL A 186 -26.67 -23.61 -23.15
CA VAL A 186 -25.76 -23.39 -22.01
C VAL A 186 -24.46 -22.77 -22.54
N ASP A 187 -24.09 -21.62 -21.99
CA ASP A 187 -22.82 -20.96 -22.27
C ASP A 187 -21.69 -21.66 -21.49
N ALA A 188 -21.22 -22.79 -22.00
CA ALA A 188 -20.05 -23.47 -21.46
C ALA A 188 -18.77 -22.76 -21.92
N LYS A 189 -17.91 -22.37 -20.97
CA LYS A 189 -16.56 -21.88 -21.27
C LYS A 189 -15.77 -23.01 -21.93
N LYS A 190 -15.44 -22.87 -23.21
CA LYS A 190 -14.61 -23.85 -23.92
C LYS A 190 -13.19 -23.85 -23.33
N PRO A 191 -12.61 -25.02 -22.97
CA PRO A 191 -11.22 -25.07 -22.56
C PRO A 191 -10.34 -24.61 -23.73
N LYS A 192 -9.49 -23.62 -23.48
CA LYS A 192 -8.48 -23.18 -24.44
C LYS A 192 -7.25 -24.08 -24.23
N PHE A 193 -6.98 -24.98 -25.17
CA PHE A 193 -5.76 -25.78 -25.15
C PHE A 193 -4.60 -24.87 -25.55
N ARG A 194 -3.67 -24.63 -24.64
CA ARG A 194 -2.41 -23.93 -24.92
C ARG A 194 -1.25 -24.91 -24.84
N ASP A 195 -0.20 -24.64 -25.61
CA ASP A 195 1.04 -25.42 -25.55
C ASP A 195 1.66 -25.28 -24.15
N PRO A 196 1.90 -26.38 -23.41
CA PRO A 196 2.40 -26.33 -22.04
C PRO A 196 3.75 -25.64 -21.90
N ARG A 197 4.53 -25.48 -22.98
CA ARG A 197 5.79 -24.72 -22.96
C ARG A 197 5.57 -23.21 -22.86
N PHE A 198 4.47 -22.74 -23.45
CA PHE A 198 4.12 -21.32 -23.51
C PHE A 198 2.96 -20.97 -22.58
N ASP A 199 2.29 -21.96 -22.00
CA ASP A 199 1.31 -21.76 -20.95
C ASP A 199 2.05 -21.65 -19.61
N ILE A 200 2.40 -20.41 -19.25
CA ILE A 200 2.66 -20.07 -17.85
C ILE A 200 1.30 -20.24 -17.16
N GLY A 201 0.99 -21.47 -16.78
CA GLY A 201 -0.31 -21.83 -16.21
C GLY A 201 -0.61 -21.05 -14.93
N ALA A 202 -1.70 -21.41 -14.24
CA ALA A 202 -2.03 -20.77 -12.97
C ALA A 202 -0.83 -20.81 -11.99
N PRO A 203 -0.56 -19.72 -11.26
CA PRO A 203 0.53 -19.69 -10.30
C PRO A 203 0.37 -20.86 -9.32
N PRO A 204 1.47 -21.56 -9.00
CA PRO A 204 1.41 -22.73 -8.14
C PRO A 204 0.88 -22.35 -6.76
N ASP A 205 0.13 -23.26 -6.13
CA ASP A 205 -0.39 -23.03 -4.78
C ASP A 205 0.78 -22.76 -3.82
N GLU A 206 0.77 -21.56 -3.22
CA GLU A 206 1.82 -21.07 -2.35
C GLU A 206 2.16 -22.08 -1.24
N ASN A 207 1.17 -22.79 -0.71
CA ASN A 207 1.38 -23.79 0.35
C ASN A 207 2.19 -24.99 -0.17
N THR A 208 1.88 -25.45 -1.39
CA THR A 208 2.60 -26.59 -1.99
C THR A 208 4.05 -26.24 -2.29
N VAL A 209 4.29 -25.01 -2.78
CA VAL A 209 5.63 -24.48 -3.03
C VAL A 209 6.40 -24.35 -1.73
N GLN A 210 5.79 -23.76 -0.70
CA GLN A 210 6.41 -23.62 0.62
C GLN A 210 6.81 -24.98 1.21
N HIS A 211 5.97 -26.01 1.10
CA HIS A 211 6.30 -27.34 1.60
C HIS A 211 7.40 -28.02 0.78
N ARG A 212 7.33 -27.98 -0.56
CA ARG A 212 8.33 -28.60 -1.45
C ARG A 212 9.71 -27.97 -1.29
N TYR A 213 9.76 -26.67 -1.06
CA TYR A 213 10.99 -25.90 -0.91
C TYR A 213 11.27 -25.47 0.53
N ALA A 214 10.73 -26.19 1.52
CA ALA A 214 10.92 -25.85 2.94
C ALA A 214 12.40 -25.88 3.36
N PHE A 215 13.20 -26.74 2.72
CA PHE A 215 14.64 -26.84 2.95
C PHE A 215 15.39 -25.52 2.70
N LEU A 216 14.90 -24.66 1.81
CA LEU A 216 15.52 -23.35 1.55
C LEU A 216 15.58 -22.48 2.80
N ASN A 217 14.68 -22.70 3.77
CA ASN A 217 14.73 -21.97 5.02
C ASN A 217 15.96 -22.33 5.85
N ASP A 218 16.48 -23.54 5.73
CA ASP A 218 17.68 -23.97 6.45
C ASP A 218 18.94 -23.40 5.80
N TYR A 219 19.01 -23.38 4.47
CA TYR A 219 20.06 -22.67 3.73
C TYR A 219 20.08 -21.17 4.03
N LYS A 220 18.91 -20.53 4.13
CA LYS A 220 18.84 -19.11 4.52
C LYS A 220 19.35 -18.88 5.93
N LYS A 221 19.13 -19.81 6.88
CA LYS A 221 19.66 -19.70 8.25
C LYS A 221 21.18 -19.81 8.26
N SER A 222 21.76 -20.77 7.52
CA SER A 222 23.21 -20.87 7.41
C SER A 222 23.82 -19.64 6.74
N GLU A 223 23.21 -19.14 5.65
CA GLU A 223 23.68 -17.92 4.99
C GLU A 223 23.64 -16.69 5.92
N MET A 224 22.61 -16.56 6.78
CA MET A 224 22.60 -15.50 7.79
C MET A 224 23.75 -15.63 8.79
N ASN A 225 24.10 -16.85 9.21
CA ASN A 225 25.24 -17.07 10.10
C ASN A 225 26.56 -16.76 9.40
N ASP A 226 26.73 -17.19 8.14
CA ASP A 226 27.91 -16.88 7.33
C ASP A 226 28.08 -15.36 7.14
N LEU A 227 26.97 -14.63 6.95
CA LEU A 227 26.99 -13.16 6.86
C LEU A 227 27.40 -12.52 8.19
N ARG A 228 26.94 -13.04 9.34
CA ARG A 228 27.38 -12.55 10.66
C ARG A 228 28.88 -12.75 10.84
N ASP A 229 29.40 -13.91 10.45
CA ASP A 229 30.82 -14.21 10.55
C ASP A 229 31.65 -13.36 9.57
N ALA A 230 31.14 -13.11 8.36
CA ALA A 230 31.78 -12.22 7.40
C ALA A 230 31.83 -10.77 7.90
N ILE A 231 30.77 -10.28 8.56
CA ILE A 231 30.76 -8.94 9.18
C ILE A 231 31.83 -8.84 10.28
N LYS A 232 31.98 -9.88 11.10
CA LYS A 232 33.01 -9.93 12.15
C LYS A 232 34.44 -9.95 11.58
N LYS A 233 34.65 -10.69 10.48
CA LYS A 233 35.98 -10.88 9.86
C LYS A 233 36.43 -9.71 8.99
N THR A 234 35.50 -9.05 8.31
CA THR A 234 35.83 -7.94 7.42
C THR A 234 36.39 -6.77 8.22
N LYS A 235 37.30 -6.00 7.63
CA LYS A 235 37.86 -4.78 8.25
C LYS A 235 37.36 -3.53 7.54
N ASN A 236 37.24 -3.58 6.21
CA ASN A 236 36.74 -2.49 5.37
C ASN A 236 35.30 -2.12 5.73
N GLU A 237 35.07 -0.86 6.05
CA GLU A 237 33.78 -0.33 6.50
C GLU A 237 32.71 -0.36 5.40
N ALA A 238 33.08 0.02 4.18
CA ALA A 238 32.14 0.01 3.05
C ALA A 238 31.61 -1.40 2.74
N ASP A 239 32.46 -2.42 2.91
CA ASP A 239 32.06 -3.81 2.68
C ASP A 239 31.30 -4.39 3.88
N LYS A 240 31.67 -4.01 5.12
CA LYS A 240 30.87 -4.30 6.32
C LYS A 240 29.44 -3.79 6.18
N GLU A 241 29.26 -2.56 5.71
CA GLU A 241 27.92 -2.00 5.51
C GLU A 241 27.10 -2.77 4.48
N LYS A 242 27.72 -3.18 3.35
CA LYS A 242 27.05 -4.02 2.35
C LYS A 242 26.60 -5.35 2.94
N LEU A 243 27.46 -5.99 3.74
CA LEU A 243 27.14 -7.25 4.42
C LEU A 243 26.02 -7.07 5.45
N LYS A 244 26.08 -6.00 6.27
CA LYS A 244 25.01 -5.64 7.21
C LYS A 244 23.68 -5.41 6.49
N LYS A 245 23.67 -4.67 5.37
CA LYS A 245 22.47 -4.44 4.55
C LYS A 245 21.89 -5.75 4.01
N LYS A 246 22.75 -6.67 3.54
CA LYS A 246 22.32 -8.00 3.07
C LYS A 246 21.71 -8.82 4.22
N LEU A 247 22.36 -8.84 5.38
CA LEU A 247 21.86 -9.53 6.57
C LEU A 247 20.50 -8.98 7.01
N MET A 248 20.35 -7.65 7.11
CA MET A 248 19.08 -7.01 7.48
C MET A 248 17.96 -7.34 6.49
N SER A 249 18.27 -7.37 5.18
CA SER A 249 17.31 -7.78 4.15
C SER A 249 16.85 -9.23 4.35
N MET A 250 17.80 -10.14 4.58
CA MET A 250 17.50 -11.56 4.81
C MET A 250 16.69 -11.79 6.08
N GLU A 251 17.03 -11.12 7.18
CA GLU A 251 16.30 -11.19 8.44
C GLU A 251 14.88 -10.63 8.31
N SER A 252 14.71 -9.51 7.59
CA SER A 252 13.41 -8.92 7.28
C SER A 252 12.53 -9.87 6.46
N GLN A 253 13.10 -10.50 5.42
CA GLN A 253 12.39 -11.50 4.62
C GLN A 253 11.97 -12.70 5.46
N MET A 254 12.87 -13.25 6.29
CA MET A 254 12.56 -14.38 7.19
C MET A 254 11.48 -14.01 8.21
N LYS A 255 11.52 -12.80 8.77
CA LYS A 255 10.48 -12.29 9.68
C LYS A 255 9.14 -12.13 8.98
N ALA A 256 9.13 -11.62 7.74
CA ALA A 256 7.92 -11.50 6.95
C ALA A 256 7.30 -12.87 6.63
N GLN A 257 8.12 -13.87 6.29
CA GLN A 257 7.67 -15.24 6.08
C GLN A 257 7.07 -15.84 7.36
N ARG A 258 7.76 -15.76 8.50
CA ARG A 258 7.24 -16.21 9.80
C ARG A 258 5.90 -15.58 10.15
N ASN A 259 5.73 -14.28 9.89
CA ASN A 259 4.46 -13.60 10.13
C ASN A 259 3.33 -14.13 9.21
N LYS A 260 3.63 -14.48 7.96
CA LYS A 260 2.66 -15.11 7.05
C LYS A 260 2.30 -16.53 7.52
N ASP A 261 3.30 -17.30 7.92
CA ASP A 261 3.11 -18.67 8.41
C ASP A 261 2.23 -18.69 9.66
N GLN A 262 2.50 -17.79 10.62
CA GLN A 262 1.66 -17.62 11.81
C GLN A 262 0.20 -17.30 11.45
N GLN A 263 -0.04 -16.40 10.49
CA GLN A 263 -1.41 -16.09 10.04
C GLN A 263 -2.09 -17.31 9.41
N GLN A 264 -1.35 -18.09 8.62
CA GLN A 264 -1.87 -19.32 8.05
C GLN A 264 -2.15 -20.38 9.12
N ASP A 265 -1.30 -20.48 10.14
CA ASP A 265 -1.48 -21.41 11.26
C ASP A 265 -2.79 -21.14 12.00
N VAL A 266 -3.10 -19.86 12.30
CA VAL A 266 -4.38 -19.47 12.90
C VAL A 266 -5.57 -19.97 12.05
N ILE A 267 -5.48 -19.79 10.73
CA ILE A 267 -6.52 -20.22 9.80
C ILE A 267 -6.61 -21.76 9.76
N ARG A 268 -5.46 -22.45 9.77
CA ARG A 268 -5.39 -23.92 9.81
C ARG A 268 -5.99 -24.46 11.09
N GLU A 269 -5.67 -23.89 12.25
CA GLU A 269 -6.22 -24.26 13.55
C GLU A 269 -7.73 -24.06 13.58
N HIS A 270 -8.24 -22.93 13.08
CA HIS A 270 -9.68 -22.72 12.97
C HIS A 270 -10.34 -23.79 12.10
N LYS A 271 -9.79 -24.07 10.91
CA LYS A 271 -10.30 -25.11 10.01
C LYS A 271 -10.26 -26.50 10.62
N LYS A 272 -9.27 -26.81 11.46
CA LYS A 272 -9.18 -28.08 12.21
C LYS A 272 -10.32 -28.18 13.23
N LYS A 273 -10.53 -27.13 14.04
CA LYS A 273 -11.63 -27.07 15.02
C LYS A 273 -13.00 -27.24 14.35
N GLU A 274 -13.25 -26.52 13.25
CA GLU A 274 -14.49 -26.67 12.49
C GLU A 274 -14.66 -28.07 11.91
N ARG A 275 -13.59 -28.68 11.40
CA ARG A 275 -13.64 -30.06 10.91
C ARG A 275 -14.04 -31.05 12.01
N GLU A 276 -13.58 -30.85 13.23
CA GLU A 276 -13.96 -31.67 14.39
C GLU A 276 -15.43 -31.48 14.77
N LEU A 277 -15.93 -30.23 14.77
CA LEU A 277 -17.34 -29.92 15.01
C LEU A 277 -18.25 -30.51 13.93
N VAL A 278 -17.82 -30.48 12.67
CA VAL A 278 -18.54 -31.11 11.56
C VAL A 278 -18.56 -32.63 11.70
N LYS A 279 -17.45 -33.23 12.15
CA LYS A 279 -17.40 -34.67 12.45
C LYS A 279 -18.39 -35.05 13.57
N GLN A 280 -18.66 -34.14 14.51
CA GLN A 280 -19.70 -34.29 15.53
C GLN A 280 -21.14 -34.07 15.00
N GLY A 281 -21.30 -33.69 13.73
CA GLY A 281 -22.60 -33.47 13.08
C GLY A 281 -23.07 -32.01 13.05
N LYS A 282 -22.25 -31.05 13.49
CA LYS A 282 -22.57 -29.62 13.32
C LYS A 282 -22.39 -29.21 11.86
N GLN A 283 -23.08 -28.13 11.46
CA GLN A 283 -22.93 -27.61 10.10
C GLN A 283 -21.56 -26.95 9.92
N PRO A 284 -20.88 -27.12 8.77
CA PRO A 284 -19.59 -26.48 8.51
C PRO A 284 -19.70 -24.96 8.55
N PHE A 285 -18.92 -24.31 9.41
CA PHE A 285 -18.86 -22.87 9.51
C PHE A 285 -17.52 -22.33 9.00
N TYR A 286 -17.57 -21.32 8.13
CA TYR A 286 -16.40 -20.68 7.55
C TYR A 286 -16.37 -19.21 7.94
N LEU A 287 -15.38 -18.82 8.74
CA LEU A 287 -15.20 -17.41 9.12
C LEU A 287 -14.95 -16.52 7.91
N LYS A 288 -15.48 -15.30 7.97
CA LYS A 288 -15.17 -14.26 6.99
C LYS A 288 -13.67 -13.92 7.05
N LYS A 289 -13.10 -13.45 5.93
CA LYS A 289 -11.68 -13.03 5.87
C LYS A 289 -11.37 -11.93 6.89
N SER A 290 -12.33 -11.06 7.21
CA SER A 290 -12.20 -10.02 8.25
C SER A 290 -12.04 -10.62 9.64
N GLU A 291 -12.83 -11.63 9.98
CA GLU A 291 -12.77 -12.33 11.26
C GLU A 291 -11.48 -13.14 11.41
N GLN A 292 -11.05 -13.85 10.36
CA GLN A 292 -9.76 -14.54 10.34
C GLN A 292 -8.60 -13.58 10.64
N LYS A 293 -8.62 -12.37 10.06
CA LYS A 293 -7.64 -11.32 10.34
C LYS A 293 -7.71 -10.82 11.80
N LYS A 294 -8.92 -10.68 12.36
CA LYS A 294 -9.09 -10.28 13.77
C LYS A 294 -8.48 -11.33 14.70
N ILE A 295 -8.73 -12.62 14.46
CA ILE A 295 -8.18 -13.71 15.27
C ILE A 295 -6.65 -13.72 15.16
N ALA A 296 -6.10 -13.65 13.95
CA ALA A 296 -4.65 -13.60 13.75
C ALA A 296 -4.00 -12.37 14.38
N LEU A 297 -4.71 -11.23 14.41
CA LEU A 297 -4.24 -10.02 15.08
C LEU A 297 -4.23 -10.19 16.60
N VAL A 298 -5.30 -10.74 17.18
CA VAL A 298 -5.36 -11.03 18.62
C VAL A 298 -4.22 -11.96 19.03
N GLU A 299 -4.01 -13.06 18.29
CA GLU A 299 -2.92 -14.00 18.57
C GLU A 299 -1.54 -13.36 18.43
N ARG A 300 -1.33 -12.52 17.41
CA ARG A 300 -0.08 -11.77 17.23
C ARG A 300 0.21 -10.85 18.41
N PHE A 301 -0.80 -10.13 18.92
CA PHE A 301 -0.62 -9.28 20.10
C PHE A 301 -0.39 -10.13 21.35
N GLN A 302 -1.11 -11.24 21.54
CA GLN A 302 -0.88 -12.15 22.67
C GLN A 302 0.55 -12.72 22.70
N LYS A 303 1.13 -13.04 21.53
CA LYS A 303 2.51 -13.52 21.39
C LYS A 303 3.58 -12.44 21.56
N MET A 304 3.21 -11.15 21.52
CA MET A 304 4.14 -10.03 21.62
C MET A 304 4.41 -9.65 23.10
N LYS A 305 5.64 -9.23 23.41
CA LYS A 305 6.03 -8.75 24.75
C LYS A 305 5.18 -7.53 25.17
N SER A 306 4.92 -7.34 26.47
CA SER A 306 4.10 -6.21 26.98
C SER A 306 4.59 -4.85 26.47
N LYS A 307 5.87 -4.52 26.66
CA LYS A 307 6.48 -3.26 26.19
C LYS A 307 6.32 -3.06 24.68
N ASP A 308 6.49 -4.11 23.89
CA ASP A 308 6.36 -4.05 22.43
C ASP A 308 4.92 -3.85 21.99
N ARG A 309 3.95 -4.46 22.70
CA ARG A 309 2.52 -4.24 22.47
C ARG A 309 2.15 -2.78 22.73
N ASP A 310 2.59 -2.23 23.86
CA ASP A 310 2.29 -0.86 24.26
C ASP A 310 2.88 0.12 23.25
N ARG A 311 4.15 -0.08 22.86
CA ARG A 311 4.80 0.70 21.78
C ARG A 311 4.05 0.60 20.45
N ALA A 312 3.56 -0.59 20.08
CA ALA A 312 2.79 -0.77 18.85
C ALA A 312 1.44 -0.05 18.90
N ILE A 313 0.75 -0.11 20.05
CA ILE A 313 -0.52 0.59 20.28
C ILE A 313 -0.29 2.10 20.28
N GLU A 314 0.75 2.60 20.94
CA GLU A 314 1.08 4.02 21.00
C GLU A 314 1.43 4.57 19.60
N ARG A 315 2.25 3.84 18.82
CA ARG A 315 2.50 4.17 17.41
C ARG A 315 1.22 4.19 16.59
N ARG A 316 0.27 3.29 16.85
CA ARG A 316 -1.03 3.28 16.15
C ARG A 316 -1.89 4.47 16.58
N ARG A 317 -1.92 4.82 17.86
CA ARG A 317 -2.59 6.00 18.41
C ARG A 317 -2.04 7.29 17.78
N LYS A 318 -0.71 7.49 17.80
CA LYS A 318 -0.05 8.65 17.16
C LYS A 318 -0.38 8.75 15.66
N LYS A 319 -0.45 7.62 14.95
CA LYS A 319 -0.86 7.60 13.53
C LYS A 319 -2.34 7.92 13.34
N ALA A 320 -3.21 7.47 14.24
CA ALA A 320 -4.64 7.79 14.19
C ALA A 320 -4.87 9.28 14.45
N THR A 321 -4.27 9.83 15.51
CA THR A 321 -4.37 11.27 15.83
C THR A 321 -3.77 12.13 14.73
N ALA A 322 -2.65 11.73 14.11
CA ALA A 322 -2.08 12.45 12.97
C ALA A 322 -3.00 12.41 11.73
N LYS A 323 -3.67 11.28 11.48
CA LYS A 323 -4.66 11.16 10.40
C LYS A 323 -5.92 11.98 10.68
N GLU A 324 -6.41 11.97 11.91
CA GLU A 324 -7.53 12.80 12.36
C GLU A 324 -7.19 14.27 12.16
N ARG A 325 -6.03 14.74 12.64
CA ARG A 325 -5.56 16.11 12.41
C ARG A 325 -5.46 16.45 10.92
N LYS A 326 -5.00 15.51 10.07
CA LYS A 326 -5.00 15.68 8.60
C LYS A 326 -6.41 15.67 7.99
N ASN A 327 -7.39 15.02 8.60
CA ASN A 327 -8.76 14.98 8.12
C ASN A 327 -9.59 16.16 8.62
N MET A 328 -9.14 16.87 9.66
CA MET A 328 -9.76 18.11 10.12
C MET A 328 -9.62 19.22 9.07
N PRO A 329 -10.60 20.13 8.95
CA PRO A 329 -10.46 21.36 8.17
C PRO A 329 -9.26 22.19 8.67
N ASP A 330 -8.58 22.91 7.77
CA ASP A 330 -7.33 23.63 8.09
C ASP A 330 -7.48 24.63 9.25
N GLU A 331 -8.64 25.28 9.36
CA GLU A 331 -9.01 26.18 10.46
C GLU A 331 -8.90 25.52 11.85
N ARG A 332 -9.08 24.20 11.92
CA ARG A 332 -9.01 23.40 13.16
C ARG A 332 -7.71 22.63 13.31
N ARG A 333 -6.75 22.76 12.38
CA ARG A 333 -5.44 22.09 12.45
C ARG A 333 -4.38 22.87 13.22
N ALA A 334 -4.56 24.18 13.33
CA ALA A 334 -3.60 25.14 13.90
C ALA A 334 -3.86 25.49 15.37
N VAL A 335 -4.96 24.99 15.95
CA VAL A 335 -5.25 24.99 17.39
C VAL A 335 -4.84 23.64 17.94
#